data_AF-A0A418ZFX0-F1
#
_entry.id   AF-A0A418ZFX0-F1
#
_cell.length_a   1.000
_cell.length_b   1.000
_cell.length_c   1.000
_cell.angle_alpha   90.00
_cell.angle_beta   90.00
_cell.angle_gamma   90.00
#
_symmetry.space_group_name_H-M   'P 1'
#
loop_
_entity.id
_entity.type
_entity.pdbx_description
1 polymer ?
#
loop_
_entity_poly.entity_id
_entity_poly.type
_entity_poly.pdbx_seq_one_letter_code
_entity_poly.pdbx_strand_id
1 'polypeptide(L)'
;MLYAGFFYGFLKITSPLKGITGLTPSSQHYLVITALGADRPGIVNTITRHVSSCGCNIEDSRLAMLGDEFTFIMLLSGTWNAITLIESTLPLKGAELDLLIVMKRTSDRPRPAMPATVWVQVEVADSPHLIERFTALFNSHEMNIAELVSRTQPAEGDKAAQLFIQITAHSPASQNSANIEQAFKALCTELNAQGSINVVNYSQHDEQDGVK
;
A
#
# COMPACT_ATOMS: atom_id res chain seq x y z
N MET A 1 15.74 -19.51 -1.51
CA MET A 1 14.45 -19.18 -2.15
C MET A 1 14.29 -17.67 -2.06
N LEU A 2 14.56 -16.95 -3.16
CA LEU A 2 14.50 -15.48 -3.19
C LEU A 2 13.03 -15.05 -3.13
N TYR A 3 12.57 -14.53 -1.99
CA TYR A 3 11.32 -13.78 -1.93
C TYR A 3 11.66 -12.30 -1.88
N ALA A 4 11.65 -11.70 -3.07
CA ALA A 4 11.93 -10.30 -3.30
C ALA A 4 11.17 -9.42 -2.30
N GLY A 5 11.90 -8.52 -1.65
CA GLY A 5 11.30 -7.41 -0.92
C GLY A 5 10.37 -6.67 -1.88
N PHE A 6 9.15 -6.40 -1.42
CA PHE A 6 8.20 -5.56 -2.13
C PHE A 6 8.74 -4.13 -2.12
N PHE A 7 9.61 -3.84 -3.09
CA PHE A 7 10.11 -2.50 -3.37
C PHE A 7 9.18 -1.88 -4.42
N TYR A 8 8.22 -1.08 -3.96
CA TYR A 8 7.62 -0.03 -4.78
C TYR A 8 7.57 1.26 -3.94
N GLY A 9 8.73 1.91 -3.84
CA GLY A 9 8.77 3.34 -3.53
C GLY A 9 8.20 4.10 -4.71
N PHE A 10 6.90 4.36 -4.69
CA PHE A 10 6.27 5.25 -5.66
C PHE A 10 6.77 6.68 -5.40
N LEU A 11 7.80 7.06 -6.13
CA LEU A 11 8.11 8.45 -6.41
C LEU A 11 6.98 8.98 -7.31
N LYS A 12 5.91 9.54 -6.72
CA LYS A 12 5.03 10.44 -7.46
C LYS A 12 5.81 11.73 -7.74
N ILE A 13 6.62 11.74 -8.80
CA ILE A 13 6.92 12.99 -9.51
C ILE A 13 5.60 13.39 -10.17
N THR A 14 4.91 14.37 -9.60
CA THR A 14 3.89 15.11 -10.33
C THR A 14 4.59 15.97 -11.37
N SER A 15 4.73 15.47 -12.59
CA SER A 15 5.08 16.31 -13.75
C SER A 15 3.80 16.94 -14.30
N PRO A 16 3.71 18.27 -14.43
CA PRO A 16 2.63 18.89 -15.16
C PRO A 16 3.02 18.91 -16.65
N LEU A 17 2.75 17.82 -17.37
CA LEU A 17 2.61 17.93 -18.83
C LEU A 17 1.27 18.60 -19.10
N LYS A 18 1.30 19.95 -19.15
CA LYS A 18 0.18 20.79 -19.59
C LYS A 18 0.00 20.60 -21.11
N GLY A 19 -0.58 19.47 -21.48
CA GLY A 19 -1.11 19.23 -22.82
C GLY A 19 -2.39 20.04 -23.00
N ILE A 20 -2.36 21.00 -23.91
CA ILE A 20 -3.53 21.77 -24.33
C ILE A 20 -4.45 20.82 -25.12
N THR A 21 -5.50 20.32 -24.48
CA THR A 21 -6.72 19.88 -25.17
C THR A 21 -7.90 20.17 -24.25
N GLY A 22 -8.71 21.14 -24.65
CA GLY A 22 -9.97 21.46 -23.98
C GLY A 22 -10.94 20.30 -24.15
N LEU A 23 -11.06 19.48 -23.11
CA LEU A 23 -12.23 18.66 -22.84
C LEU A 23 -12.57 18.89 -21.36
N THR A 24 -13.83 19.24 -21.11
CA THR A 24 -14.44 19.30 -19.78
C THR A 24 -14.00 18.12 -18.91
N PRO A 25 -13.93 18.26 -17.56
CA PRO A 25 -13.62 17.12 -16.70
C PRO A 25 -14.73 16.09 -16.88
N SER A 26 -14.52 15.12 -17.77
CA SER A 26 -15.32 13.91 -17.84
C SER A 26 -15.29 13.33 -16.43
N SER A 27 -16.44 13.20 -15.80
CA SER A 27 -16.55 12.74 -14.41
C SER A 27 -15.89 11.36 -14.31
N GLN A 28 -14.64 11.33 -13.86
CA GLN A 28 -13.93 10.10 -13.63
C GLN A 28 -14.58 9.42 -12.43
N HIS A 29 -14.95 8.16 -12.61
CA HIS A 29 -15.53 7.34 -11.57
C HIS A 29 -14.48 6.35 -11.09
N TYR A 30 -14.47 6.08 -9.79
CA TYR A 30 -13.46 5.22 -9.17
C TYR A 30 -14.09 4.00 -8.55
N LEU A 31 -13.40 2.88 -8.65
CA LEU A 31 -13.83 1.59 -8.13
C LEU A 31 -12.66 0.91 -7.44
N VAL A 32 -12.82 0.58 -6.17
CA VAL A 32 -11.89 -0.30 -5.46
C VAL A 32 -12.33 -1.73 -5.69
N ILE A 33 -11.39 -2.58 -6.08
CA ILE A 33 -11.58 -4.02 -6.28
C ILE A 33 -10.62 -4.77 -5.38
N THR A 34 -11.10 -5.83 -4.74
CA THR A 34 -10.29 -6.83 -4.06
C THR A 34 -10.63 -8.19 -4.63
N ALA A 35 -9.61 -8.89 -5.14
CA ALA A 35 -9.69 -10.27 -5.60
C ALA A 35 -8.90 -11.16 -4.65
N LEU A 36 -9.49 -12.28 -4.23
CA LEU A 36 -8.88 -13.29 -3.36
C LEU A 36 -9.14 -14.67 -3.95
N GLY A 37 -8.10 -15.50 -4.03
CA GLY A 37 -8.23 -16.92 -4.38
C GLY A 37 -6.89 -17.57 -4.66
N ALA A 38 -6.88 -18.87 -4.94
CA ALA A 38 -5.66 -19.65 -5.10
C ALA A 38 -4.77 -19.08 -6.22
N ASP A 39 -3.47 -19.00 -5.97
CA ASP A 39 -2.54 -18.48 -6.97
C ASP A 39 -2.40 -19.41 -8.17
N ARG A 40 -2.42 -18.81 -9.36
CA ARG A 40 -2.27 -19.51 -10.65
C ARG A 40 -1.45 -18.63 -11.59
N PRO A 41 -0.45 -19.20 -12.27
CA PRO A 41 0.32 -18.45 -13.25
C PRO A 41 -0.59 -17.76 -14.29
N GLY A 42 -0.42 -16.45 -14.46
CA GLY A 42 -1.18 -15.66 -15.44
C GLY A 42 -2.50 -15.10 -14.94
N ILE A 43 -2.90 -15.34 -13.68
CA ILE A 43 -4.14 -14.80 -13.11
C ILE A 43 -4.14 -13.26 -13.10
N VAL A 44 -3.03 -12.66 -12.69
CA VAL A 44 -2.82 -11.20 -12.69
C VAL A 44 -2.99 -10.62 -14.10
N ASN A 45 -2.32 -11.21 -15.09
CA ASN A 45 -2.41 -10.77 -16.49
C ASN A 45 -3.84 -10.92 -17.05
N THR A 46 -4.57 -11.95 -16.63
CA THR A 46 -5.97 -12.16 -17.05
C THR A 46 -6.88 -11.08 -16.48
N ILE A 47 -6.74 -10.76 -15.19
CA ILE A 47 -7.52 -9.71 -14.53
C ILE A 47 -7.18 -8.33 -15.12
N THR A 48 -5.90 -7.97 -15.22
CA THR A 48 -5.50 -6.65 -15.73
C THR A 48 -5.91 -6.44 -17.18
N ARG A 49 -5.82 -7.49 -18.02
CA ARG A 49 -6.34 -7.44 -19.39
C ARG A 49 -7.85 -7.24 -19.44
N HIS A 50 -8.60 -7.91 -18.56
CA HIS A 50 -10.05 -7.73 -18.47
C HIS A 50 -10.42 -6.29 -18.08
N VAL A 51 -9.72 -5.75 -17.06
CA VAL A 51 -9.85 -4.35 -16.62
C VAL A 51 -9.60 -3.38 -17.78
N SER A 52 -8.48 -3.54 -18.50
CA SER A 52 -8.16 -2.69 -19.65
C SER A 52 -9.18 -2.85 -20.79
N SER A 53 -9.67 -4.06 -21.05
CA SER A 53 -10.68 -4.31 -22.09
C SER A 53 -12.03 -3.64 -21.80
N CYS A 54 -12.35 -3.42 -20.52
CA CYS A 54 -13.53 -2.67 -20.10
C CYS A 54 -13.34 -1.14 -20.21
N GLY A 55 -12.15 -0.66 -20.59
CA GLY A 55 -11.83 0.76 -20.69
C GLY A 55 -11.53 1.44 -19.34
N CYS A 56 -11.13 0.66 -18.34
CA CYS A 56 -10.70 1.19 -17.03
C CYS A 56 -9.17 1.33 -16.98
N ASN A 57 -8.68 2.33 -16.26
CA ASN A 57 -7.28 2.47 -15.89
C ASN A 57 -7.05 1.94 -14.46
N ILE A 58 -5.85 1.43 -14.18
CA ILE A 58 -5.42 1.05 -12.83
C ILE A 58 -4.59 2.20 -12.26
N GLU A 59 -5.12 2.90 -11.26
CA GLU A 59 -4.48 4.06 -10.63
C GLU A 59 -3.48 3.66 -9.55
N ASP A 60 -3.80 2.60 -8.82
CA ASP A 60 -2.99 2.08 -7.72
C ASP A 60 -3.32 0.60 -7.55
N SER A 61 -2.33 -0.22 -7.17
CA SER A 61 -2.57 -1.64 -6.93
C SER A 61 -1.57 -2.25 -5.98
N ARG A 62 -2.02 -3.26 -5.22
CA ARG A 62 -1.20 -4.06 -4.32
C ARG A 62 -1.51 -5.53 -4.49
N LEU A 63 -0.45 -6.34 -4.54
CA LEU A 63 -0.53 -7.78 -4.69
C LEU A 63 0.22 -8.42 -3.53
N ALA A 64 -0.41 -9.40 -2.86
CA ALA A 64 0.20 -10.17 -1.80
C ALA A 64 -0.07 -11.66 -1.97
N MET A 65 0.91 -12.46 -1.57
CA MET A 65 0.81 -13.92 -1.47
C MET A 65 0.74 -14.29 0.01
N LEU A 66 -0.32 -14.99 0.41
CA LEU A 66 -0.58 -15.39 1.80
C LEU A 66 -0.91 -16.88 1.83
N GLY A 67 0.11 -17.71 2.12
CA GLY A 67 -0.01 -19.16 1.93
C GLY A 67 -0.12 -19.50 0.45
N ASP A 68 -1.10 -20.34 0.11
CA ASP A 68 -1.43 -20.70 -1.28
C ASP A 68 -2.41 -19.73 -1.94
N GLU A 69 -2.86 -18.72 -1.19
CA GLU A 69 -3.80 -17.71 -1.65
C GLU A 69 -3.08 -16.47 -2.17
N PHE A 70 -3.62 -15.93 -3.25
CA PHE A 70 -3.26 -14.66 -3.84
C PHE A 70 -4.33 -13.62 -3.48
N THR A 71 -3.89 -12.41 -3.09
CA THR A 71 -4.76 -11.25 -2.88
C THR A 71 -4.31 -10.11 -3.79
N PHE A 72 -5.25 -9.52 -4.52
CA PHE A 72 -4.99 -8.38 -5.39
C PHE A 72 -6.00 -7.27 -5.20
N ILE A 73 -5.49 -6.12 -4.78
CA ILE A 73 -6.26 -4.92 -4.50
C ILE A 73 -5.92 -3.90 -5.58
N MET A 74 -6.94 -3.30 -6.19
CA MET A 74 -6.77 -2.29 -7.23
C MET A 74 -7.70 -1.10 -6.98
N LEU A 75 -7.21 0.10 -7.25
CA LEU A 75 -8.02 1.29 -7.47
C LEU A 75 -8.12 1.51 -8.97
N LEU A 76 -9.34 1.43 -9.51
CA LEU A 76 -9.62 1.71 -10.91
C LEU A 76 -10.18 3.11 -11.09
N SER A 77 -9.94 3.70 -12.27
CA SER A 77 -10.63 4.88 -12.77
C SER A 77 -11.22 4.62 -14.16
N GLY A 78 -12.29 5.33 -14.52
CA GLY A 78 -12.86 5.26 -15.85
C GLY A 78 -14.17 6.02 -16.00
N THR A 79 -14.73 5.98 -17.21
CA THR A 79 -16.09 6.51 -17.46
C THR A 79 -17.14 5.70 -16.70
N TRP A 80 -18.32 6.29 -16.48
CA TRP A 80 -19.44 5.59 -15.84
C TRP A 80 -19.76 4.24 -16.50
N ASN A 81 -19.73 4.19 -17.84
CA ASN A 81 -20.00 2.99 -18.60
C ASN A 81 -18.91 1.93 -18.41
N ALA A 82 -17.63 2.34 -18.39
CA ALA A 82 -16.51 1.45 -18.13
C ALA A 82 -16.60 0.82 -16.72
N ILE A 83 -16.90 1.63 -15.70
CA ILE A 83 -17.11 1.16 -14.33
C ILE A 83 -18.31 0.20 -14.23
N THR A 84 -19.43 0.52 -14.88
CA THR A 84 -20.62 -0.36 -14.89
C THR A 84 -20.34 -1.69 -15.61
N LEU A 85 -19.55 -1.66 -16.68
CA LEU A 85 -19.16 -2.85 -17.42
C LEU A 85 -18.23 -3.76 -16.59
N ILE A 86 -17.22 -3.22 -15.92
CA ILE A 86 -16.34 -4.03 -15.08
C ILE A 86 -17.08 -4.62 -13.87
N GLU A 87 -18.01 -3.86 -13.27
CA GLU A 87 -18.84 -4.34 -12.15
C GLU A 87 -19.70 -5.54 -12.52
N SER A 88 -20.17 -5.62 -13.76
CA SER A 88 -21.01 -6.74 -14.23
C SER A 88 -20.19 -7.93 -14.73
N THR A 89 -19.03 -7.69 -15.33
CA THR A 89 -18.25 -8.74 -16.02
C THR A 89 -17.15 -9.35 -15.15
N LEU A 90 -16.51 -8.59 -14.27
CA LEU A 90 -15.41 -9.09 -13.44
C LEU A 90 -15.85 -10.18 -12.45
N PRO A 91 -17.03 -10.13 -11.81
CA PRO A 91 -17.49 -11.22 -10.95
C PRO A 91 -17.66 -12.55 -11.70
N LEU A 92 -18.14 -12.51 -12.94
CA LEU A 92 -18.25 -13.69 -13.80
C LEU A 92 -16.87 -14.25 -14.10
N LYS A 93 -15.92 -13.36 -14.44
CA LYS A 93 -14.53 -13.76 -14.65
C LYS A 93 -13.87 -14.30 -13.39
N GLY A 94 -14.23 -13.75 -12.23
CA GLY A 94 -13.79 -14.23 -10.92
C GLY A 94 -14.27 -15.66 -10.67
N ALA A 95 -15.55 -15.95 -10.92
CA ALA A 95 -16.09 -17.30 -10.78
C ALA A 95 -15.40 -18.32 -11.70
N GLU A 96 -15.07 -17.95 -12.96
CA GLU A 96 -14.29 -18.81 -13.86
C GLU A 96 -12.87 -19.14 -13.34
N LEU A 97 -12.31 -18.23 -12.54
CA LEU A 97 -10.94 -18.31 -12.02
C LEU A 97 -10.90 -18.79 -10.55
N ASP A 98 -12.04 -19.17 -9.97
CA ASP A 98 -12.20 -19.50 -8.56
C ASP A 98 -11.77 -18.35 -7.60
N LEU A 99 -12.07 -17.11 -7.99
CA LEU A 99 -11.77 -15.89 -7.22
C LEU A 99 -13.02 -15.34 -6.53
N LEU A 100 -12.86 -14.99 -5.26
CA LEU A 100 -13.76 -14.09 -4.54
C LEU A 100 -13.45 -12.64 -4.92
N ILE A 101 -14.44 -11.94 -5.49
CA ILE A 101 -14.32 -10.54 -5.90
C ILE A 101 -15.22 -9.67 -5.01
N VAL A 102 -14.64 -8.63 -4.41
CA VAL A 102 -15.36 -7.56 -3.69
C VAL A 102 -15.08 -6.24 -4.38
N MET A 103 -16.13 -5.45 -4.60
CA MET A 103 -16.03 -4.17 -5.29
C MET A 103 -16.78 -3.07 -4.53
N LYS A 104 -16.22 -1.86 -4.53
CA LYS A 104 -16.85 -0.70 -3.90
C LYS A 104 -16.49 0.57 -4.66
N ARG A 105 -17.51 1.28 -5.15
CA ARG A 105 -17.33 2.61 -5.77
C ARG A 105 -16.78 3.58 -4.74
N THR A 106 -15.88 4.46 -5.18
CA THR A 106 -15.25 5.49 -4.37
C THR A 106 -15.13 6.80 -5.16
N SER A 107 -14.74 7.88 -4.49
CA SER A 107 -14.41 9.16 -5.10
C SER A 107 -12.90 9.35 -5.16
N ASP A 108 -12.43 10.16 -6.11
CA ASP A 108 -11.09 10.74 -6.00
C ASP A 108 -11.06 11.66 -4.79
N ARG A 109 -10.35 11.27 -3.74
CA ARG A 109 -10.04 12.19 -2.64
C ARG A 109 -8.63 12.70 -2.90
N PRO A 110 -8.42 14.02 -3.03
CA PRO A 110 -7.08 14.58 -3.06
C PRO A 110 -6.32 14.03 -1.85
N ARG A 111 -5.23 13.29 -2.08
CA ARG A 111 -4.38 12.85 -0.97
C ARG A 111 -3.86 14.12 -0.30
N PRO A 112 -4.12 14.34 1.01
CA PRO A 112 -3.52 15.47 1.71
C PRO A 112 -2.01 15.38 1.57
N ALA A 113 -1.33 16.53 1.57
CA ALA A 113 0.13 16.54 1.56
C ALA A 113 0.64 15.66 2.72
N MET A 114 1.51 14.71 2.39
CA MET A 114 2.15 13.82 3.36
C MET A 114 3.61 14.28 3.50
N PRO A 115 3.87 15.38 4.24
CA PRO A 115 5.20 15.97 4.30
C PRO A 115 6.21 15.08 5.02
N ALA A 116 5.78 14.07 5.79
CA ALA A 116 6.69 13.14 6.45
C ALA A 116 6.25 11.68 6.21
N THR A 117 7.21 10.86 5.79
CA THR A 117 7.06 9.41 5.67
C THR A 117 8.05 8.73 6.60
N VAL A 118 7.55 7.76 7.36
CA VAL A 118 8.34 6.95 8.29
C VAL A 118 8.33 5.52 7.81
N TRP A 119 9.52 4.96 7.64
CA TRP A 119 9.74 3.53 7.39
C TRP A 119 10.39 2.91 8.61
N VAL A 120 9.82 1.81 9.09
CA VAL A 120 10.44 1.01 10.14
C VAL A 120 10.56 -0.44 9.71
N GLN A 121 11.61 -1.07 10.19
CA GLN A 121 11.83 -2.50 10.10
C GLN A 121 12.20 -3.02 11.48
N VAL A 122 11.62 -4.13 11.89
CA VAL A 122 11.81 -4.73 13.22
C VAL A 122 11.98 -6.24 13.08
N GLU A 123 12.91 -6.78 13.84
CA GLU A 123 13.08 -8.21 14.11
C GLU A 123 13.02 -8.42 15.63
N VAL A 124 12.18 -9.35 16.08
CA VAL A 124 11.92 -9.58 17.50
C VAL A 124 11.51 -11.04 17.74
N ALA A 125 11.80 -11.59 18.91
CA ALA A 125 11.31 -12.91 19.27
C ALA A 125 9.76 -12.94 19.24
N ASP A 126 9.18 -13.93 18.58
CA ASP A 126 7.74 -13.96 18.34
C ASP A 126 6.96 -14.15 19.64
N SER A 127 5.99 -13.27 19.86
CA SER A 127 5.08 -13.31 21.01
C SER A 127 3.76 -12.58 20.68
N PRO A 128 2.66 -12.94 21.36
CA PRO A 128 1.38 -12.27 21.13
C PRO A 128 1.45 -10.76 21.33
N HIS A 129 0.64 -10.02 20.57
CA HIS A 129 0.43 -8.56 20.64
C HIS A 129 1.57 -7.67 20.10
N LEU A 130 2.66 -8.20 19.55
CA LEU A 130 3.75 -7.37 19.01
C LEU A 130 3.30 -6.43 17.89
N ILE A 131 2.52 -6.94 16.93
CA ILE A 131 2.00 -6.12 15.82
C ILE A 131 1.13 -4.98 16.38
N GLU A 132 0.27 -5.28 17.35
CA GLU A 132 -0.58 -4.29 18.01
C GLU A 132 0.26 -3.18 18.65
N ARG A 133 1.29 -3.52 19.42
CA ARG A 133 2.19 -2.56 20.06
C ARG A 133 2.87 -1.61 19.06
N PHE A 134 3.37 -2.14 17.95
CA PHE A 134 3.97 -1.30 16.90
C PHE A 134 2.92 -0.44 16.20
N THR A 135 1.74 -0.97 15.90
CA THR A 135 0.66 -0.16 15.30
C THR A 135 0.14 0.92 16.25
N ALA A 136 0.09 0.65 17.55
CA ALA A 136 -0.31 1.59 18.59
C ALA A 136 0.67 2.77 18.70
N LEU A 137 1.98 2.52 18.52
CA LEU A 137 3.00 3.57 18.46
C LEU A 137 2.72 4.57 17.32
N PHE A 138 2.37 4.10 16.13
CA PHE A 138 2.04 4.99 15.02
C PHE A 138 0.72 5.74 15.26
N ASN A 139 -0.28 5.05 15.83
CA ASN A 139 -1.54 5.67 16.20
C ASN A 139 -1.38 6.78 17.23
N SER A 140 -0.54 6.60 18.26
CA SER A 140 -0.29 7.62 19.29
C SER A 140 0.43 8.86 18.76
N HIS A 141 1.08 8.75 17.60
CA HIS A 141 1.75 9.86 16.90
C HIS A 141 0.91 10.41 15.74
N GLU A 142 -0.38 10.05 15.66
CA GLU A 142 -1.32 10.49 14.63
C GLU A 142 -0.85 10.18 13.19
N MET A 143 -0.06 9.10 13.04
CA MET A 143 0.41 8.64 11.74
C MET A 143 -0.53 7.60 11.15
N ASN A 144 -0.83 7.75 9.86
CA ASN A 144 -1.61 6.76 9.14
C ASN A 144 -0.69 5.69 8.54
N ILE A 145 -0.92 4.42 8.88
CA ILE A 145 -0.18 3.30 8.32
C ILE A 145 -0.64 3.08 6.87
N ALA A 146 0.30 3.24 5.94
CA ALA A 146 0.08 3.03 4.51
C ALA A 146 0.36 1.59 4.08
N GLU A 147 1.30 0.92 4.75
CA GLU A 147 1.68 -0.46 4.51
C GLU A 147 2.18 -1.10 5.79
N LEU A 148 1.79 -2.35 6.02
CA LEU A 148 2.29 -3.21 7.09
C LEU A 148 2.51 -4.61 6.54
N VAL A 149 3.72 -5.11 6.68
CA VAL A 149 4.11 -6.46 6.30
C VAL A 149 4.67 -7.14 7.53
N SER A 150 4.15 -8.32 7.87
CA SER A 150 4.64 -9.14 8.98
C SER A 150 4.91 -10.56 8.52
N ARG A 151 6.02 -11.16 8.98
CA ARG A 151 6.41 -12.54 8.65
C ARG A 151 6.98 -13.23 9.88
N THR A 152 6.49 -14.43 10.18
CA THR A 152 7.04 -15.26 11.26
C THR A 152 8.02 -16.26 10.67
N GLN A 153 9.25 -16.25 11.15
CA GLN A 153 10.22 -17.31 10.92
C GLN A 153 10.09 -18.33 12.06
N PRO A 154 9.80 -19.61 11.76
CA PRO A 154 9.69 -20.64 12.78
C PRO A 154 11.03 -20.85 13.49
N ALA A 155 10.95 -21.40 14.71
CA ALA A 155 12.13 -21.79 15.47
C ALA A 155 12.98 -22.80 14.67
N GLU A 156 14.30 -22.58 14.62
CA GLU A 156 15.24 -23.43 13.90
C GLU A 156 16.38 -23.83 14.85
N GLY A 157 16.42 -25.12 15.21
CA GLY A 157 17.35 -25.64 16.21
C GLY A 157 17.10 -25.02 17.59
N ASP A 158 18.12 -24.31 18.11
CA ASP A 158 18.11 -23.69 19.43
C ASP A 158 17.62 -22.22 19.42
N LYS A 159 17.26 -21.70 18.24
CA LYS A 159 16.74 -20.33 18.09
C LYS A 159 15.22 -20.32 18.22
N ALA A 160 14.70 -19.44 19.09
CA ALA A 160 13.27 -19.16 19.19
C ALA A 160 12.73 -18.56 17.88
N ALA A 161 11.43 -18.76 17.63
CA ALA A 161 10.75 -18.16 16.50
C ALA A 161 10.93 -16.63 16.48
N GLN A 162 11.15 -16.06 15.30
CA GLN A 162 11.36 -14.63 15.11
C GLN A 162 10.21 -14.05 14.30
N LEU A 163 9.77 -12.86 14.68
CA LEU A 163 8.80 -12.06 13.95
C LEU A 163 9.53 -10.89 13.29
N PHE A 164 9.31 -10.76 11.99
CA PHE A 164 9.77 -9.65 11.19
C PHE A 164 8.59 -8.72 10.86
N ILE A 165 8.76 -7.42 11.06
CA ILE A 165 7.73 -6.40 10.82
C ILE A 165 8.34 -5.27 9.98
N GLN A 166 7.63 -4.87 8.92
CA GLN A 166 7.90 -3.65 8.16
C GLN A 166 6.65 -2.79 8.15
N ILE A 167 6.80 -1.50 8.46
CA ILE A 167 5.69 -0.54 8.45
C ILE A 167 6.13 0.71 7.68
N THR A 168 5.27 1.17 6.79
CA THR A 168 5.32 2.51 6.20
C THR A 168 4.14 3.31 6.71
N ALA A 169 4.43 4.47 7.29
CA ALA A 169 3.41 5.37 7.80
C ALA A 169 3.65 6.80 7.31
N HIS A 170 2.56 7.55 7.16
CA HIS A 170 2.60 8.95 6.74
C HIS A 170 2.01 9.85 7.82
N SER A 171 2.62 11.02 8.02
CA SER A 171 2.09 12.06 8.90
C SER A 171 1.58 13.24 8.07
N PRO A 172 0.39 13.79 8.39
CA PRO A 172 -0.09 15.04 7.80
C PRO A 172 0.66 16.27 8.34
N ALA A 173 1.36 16.16 9.46
CA ALA A 173 2.10 17.24 10.11
C ALA A 173 3.62 17.03 10.02
N SER A 174 4.35 18.08 9.63
CA SER A 174 5.80 18.07 9.49
C SER A 174 6.56 18.02 10.83
N GLN A 175 5.90 18.35 11.95
CA GLN A 175 6.57 18.54 13.25
C GLN A 175 6.60 17.30 14.17
N ASN A 176 5.78 16.27 13.90
CA ASN A 176 5.68 15.10 14.80
C ASN A 176 6.71 13.99 14.52
N SER A 177 7.58 14.15 13.52
CA SER A 177 8.51 13.10 13.10
C SER A 177 9.78 13.00 13.96
N ALA A 178 10.14 14.04 14.72
CA ALA A 178 11.30 14.01 15.61
C ALA A 178 11.07 13.14 16.87
N ASN A 179 9.83 13.06 17.36
CA ASN A 179 9.51 12.34 18.61
C ASN A 179 9.31 10.83 18.40
N ILE A 180 8.84 10.41 17.22
CA ILE A 180 8.57 9.00 16.95
C ILE A 180 9.85 8.16 16.92
N GLU A 181 10.99 8.72 16.50
CA GLU A 181 12.25 7.98 16.45
C GLU A 181 12.69 7.54 17.85
N GLN A 182 12.59 8.43 18.83
CA GLN A 182 12.91 8.13 20.22
C GLN A 182 11.90 7.14 20.81
N ALA A 183 10.61 7.33 20.57
CA ALA A 183 9.57 6.42 21.06
C ALA A 183 9.71 5.01 20.45
N PHE A 184 10.07 4.91 19.16
CA PHE A 184 10.39 3.64 18.51
C PHE A 184 11.59 2.95 19.15
N LYS A 185 12.69 3.67 19.37
CA LYS A 185 13.90 3.11 20.03
C LYS A 185 13.59 2.63 21.45
N ALA A 186 12.77 3.37 22.19
CA ALA A 186 12.32 2.98 23.53
C ALA A 186 11.49 1.69 23.49
N LEU A 187 10.54 1.58 22.55
CA LEU A 187 9.74 0.37 22.36
C LEU A 187 10.60 -0.83 21.94
N CYS A 188 11.57 -0.65 21.04
CA CYS A 188 12.49 -1.72 20.67
C CYS A 188 13.32 -2.19 21.87
N THR A 189 13.77 -1.28 22.73
CA THR A 189 14.49 -1.62 23.96
C THR A 189 13.60 -2.39 24.95
N GLU A 190 12.36 -1.94 25.14
CA GLU A 190 11.38 -2.62 26.01
C GLU A 190 11.11 -4.06 25.56
N LEU A 191 10.94 -4.26 24.25
CA LEU A 191 10.59 -5.55 23.66
C LEU A 191 11.80 -6.45 23.35
N ASN A 192 13.03 -6.01 23.66
CA ASN A 192 14.26 -6.65 23.21
C ASN A 192 14.29 -6.91 21.69
N ALA A 193 13.74 -5.96 20.92
CA ALA A 193 13.65 -6.01 19.47
C ALA A 193 14.84 -5.28 18.82
N GLN A 194 15.26 -5.78 17.66
CA GLN A 194 16.21 -5.11 16.79
C GLN A 194 15.44 -4.37 15.71
N GLY A 195 15.51 -3.05 15.70
CA GLY A 195 14.74 -2.24 14.75
C GLY A 195 15.53 -1.08 14.16
N SER A 196 15.20 -0.73 12.93
CA SER A 196 15.66 0.46 12.25
C SER A 196 14.47 1.34 11.86
N ILE A 197 14.68 2.65 11.90
CA ILE A 197 13.69 3.65 11.55
C ILE A 197 14.35 4.67 10.62
N ASN A 198 13.66 5.04 9.55
CA ASN A 198 14.06 6.07 8.61
C ASN A 198 12.90 7.05 8.43
N VAL A 199 13.18 8.32 8.64
CA VAL A 199 12.21 9.41 8.54
C VAL A 199 12.63 10.31 7.38
N VAL A 200 11.77 10.41 6.37
CA VAL A 200 11.97 11.35 5.26
C VAL A 200 10.92 12.44 5.34
N ASN A 201 11.40 13.67 5.52
CA ASN A 201 10.59 14.87 5.45
C ASN A 201 10.76 15.49 4.06
N TYR A 202 9.67 15.64 3.32
CA TYR A 202 9.61 16.39 2.08
C TYR A 202 9.40 17.87 2.43
N SER A 203 10.46 18.67 2.33
CA SER A 203 10.37 20.13 2.40
C SER A 203 9.50 20.63 1.23
N GLN A 204 8.51 21.49 1.48
CA GLN A 204 7.67 22.11 0.45
C GLN A 204 8.43 23.12 -0.45
N HIS A 205 9.75 23.03 -0.58
CA HIS A 205 10.60 24.09 -1.16
C HIS A 205 11.07 23.85 -2.61
N ASP A 206 10.68 22.76 -3.27
CA ASP A 206 11.12 22.46 -4.64
C ASP A 206 10.20 23.02 -5.76
N GLU A 207 9.29 23.95 -5.46
CA GLU A 207 8.38 24.55 -6.47
C GLU A 207 8.73 25.99 -6.89
N GLN A 208 9.82 26.60 -6.40
CA GLN A 208 10.24 27.96 -6.81
C GLN A 208 11.73 28.05 -7.16
N ASP A 209 12.21 27.30 -8.15
CA ASP A 209 13.42 27.69 -8.89
C ASP A 209 13.44 27.01 -10.26
N GLY A 210 12.65 27.53 -11.20
CA GLY A 210 12.53 26.94 -12.53
C GLY A 210 11.79 27.79 -13.56
N VAL A 211 11.76 29.12 -13.39
CA VAL A 211 11.31 30.04 -14.44
C VAL A 211 12.31 31.18 -14.56
N LYS A 212 13.22 31.06 -15.51
CA LYS A 212 13.77 32.19 -16.26
C LYS A 212 13.60 31.89 -17.74
#